data_AF-A0A7C5HFF6-F1
#
_entry.id   AF-A0A7C5HFF6-F1
#
_cell.length_a   1.000
_cell.length_b   1.000
_cell.length_c   1.000
_cell.angle_alpha   90.00
_cell.angle_beta   90.00
_cell.angle_gamma   90.00
#
_symmetry.space_group_name_H-M   'P 1'
#
loop_
_entity.id
_entity.type
_entity.pdbx_description
1 polymer ?
#
loop_
_entity_poly.entity_id
_entity_poly.type
_entity_poly.pdbx_seq_one_letter_code
_entity_poly.pdbx_strand_id
1 'polypeptide(L)'
;IEDELKLQPGTHESLCNPVLQARLMNEHGTGLNVIIGLCVGHDSLFTKHSDAPVTTLIVKDRVLGHNPAAALYTSGSYYKRLMESGREL
;
A
#
# COMPACT_ATOMS: atom_id res chain seq x y z
N ILE A 1 9.12 -16.40 -6.51
CA ILE A 1 7.83 -16.48 -7.21
C ILE A 1 8.03 -17.45 -8.36
N GLU A 2 7.14 -18.44 -8.49
CA GLU A 2 7.14 -19.32 -9.67
C GLU A 2 7.06 -18.49 -10.94
N ASP A 3 7.72 -18.90 -12.02
CA ASP A 3 7.92 -18.02 -13.18
C ASP A 3 6.59 -17.64 -13.85
N GLU A 4 5.59 -18.53 -13.81
CA GLU A 4 4.26 -18.28 -14.36
C GLU A 4 3.45 -17.25 -13.56
N LEU A 5 3.83 -16.99 -12.30
CA LEU A 5 3.16 -16.04 -11.41
C LEU A 5 3.78 -14.64 -11.42
N LYS A 6 4.87 -14.44 -12.16
CA LYS A 6 5.52 -13.13 -12.33
C LYS A 6 4.71 -12.23 -13.26
N LEU A 7 4.83 -10.92 -13.08
CA LEU A 7 4.28 -9.93 -14.01
C LEU A 7 4.92 -10.04 -15.40
N GLN A 8 6.20 -10.43 -15.46
CA GLN A 8 6.91 -10.66 -16.71
C GLN A 8 7.73 -11.96 -16.64
N PRO A 9 7.17 -13.10 -17.12
CA PRO A 9 7.86 -14.39 -17.14
C PRO A 9 9.22 -14.34 -17.84
N GLY A 10 10.16 -15.18 -17.42
CA GLY A 10 11.54 -15.22 -17.93
C GLY A 10 12.45 -14.09 -17.43
N THR A 11 11.96 -13.19 -16.57
CA THR A 11 12.74 -12.09 -16.01
C THR A 11 12.91 -12.20 -14.49
N HIS A 12 13.88 -11.47 -13.94
CA HIS A 12 14.03 -11.31 -12.50
C HIS A 12 12.98 -10.33 -11.97
N GLU A 13 12.20 -10.75 -10.97
CA GLU A 13 11.21 -9.91 -10.31
C GLU A 13 11.55 -9.77 -8.83
N SER A 14 11.93 -8.55 -8.43
CA SER A 14 12.13 -8.19 -7.03
C SER A 14 10.79 -7.85 -6.39
N LEU A 15 10.54 -8.39 -5.20
CA LEU A 15 9.43 -7.96 -4.34
C LEU A 15 9.96 -7.33 -3.06
N CYS A 16 9.21 -6.36 -2.55
CA CYS A 16 9.39 -5.85 -1.20
C CYS A 16 9.01 -6.93 -0.17
N ASN A 17 9.78 -6.99 0.93
CA ASN A 17 9.52 -7.89 2.06
C ASN A 17 9.18 -7.06 3.31
N PRO A 18 7.90 -6.77 3.57
CA PRO A 18 7.48 -5.89 4.67
C PRO A 18 7.81 -6.49 6.05
N VAL A 19 7.83 -7.83 6.15
CA VAL A 19 8.16 -8.53 7.41
C VAL A 19 9.64 -8.38 7.74
N LEU A 20 10.52 -8.51 6.75
CA LEU A 20 11.95 -8.29 6.95
C LEU A 20 12.24 -6.83 7.33
N GLN A 21 11.58 -5.87 6.67
CA GLN A 21 11.72 -4.46 7.00
C GLN A 21 11.31 -4.17 8.46
N ALA A 22 10.20 -4.73 8.92
CA ALA A 22 9.78 -4.60 10.31
C ALA A 22 10.81 -5.19 11.30
N ARG A 23 11.33 -6.39 11.01
CA ARG A 23 12.37 -7.02 11.84
C ARG A 23 13.65 -6.18 11.94
N LEU A 24 14.08 -5.59 10.82
CA LEU A 24 15.23 -4.69 10.81
C LEU A 24 14.95 -3.45 11.69
N MET A 25 13.76 -2.85 11.60
CA MET A 25 13.40 -1.71 12.45
C MET A 25 13.40 -2.10 13.94
N ASN A 26 12.89 -3.30 14.28
CA ASN A 26 12.92 -3.81 15.65
C ASN A 26 14.36 -4.03 16.15
N GLU A 27 15.25 -4.56 15.31
CA GLU A 27 16.69 -4.73 15.64
C GLU A 27 17.36 -3.38 15.91
N HIS A 28 16.97 -2.33 15.18
CA HIS A 28 17.45 -0.96 15.41
C HIS A 28 16.78 -0.29 16.62
N GLY A 29 15.80 -0.93 17.26
CA GLY A 29 15.12 -0.41 18.44
C GLY A 29 14.33 0.88 18.17
N THR A 30 13.65 0.97 17.03
CA THR A 30 12.86 2.17 16.72
C THR A 30 11.73 2.38 17.74
N GLY A 31 11.44 3.63 18.09
CA GLY A 31 10.37 3.98 19.05
C GLY A 31 9.01 4.25 18.39
N LEU A 32 9.00 4.54 17.08
CA LEU A 32 7.83 4.79 16.25
C LEU A 32 8.22 4.57 14.80
N ASN A 33 7.38 3.88 14.03
CA ASN A 33 7.54 3.75 12.58
C ASN A 33 6.44 4.53 11.85
N VAL A 34 6.79 5.24 10.79
CA VAL A 34 5.86 6.04 9.98
C VAL A 34 5.77 5.46 8.57
N ILE A 35 4.57 5.02 8.18
CA ILE A 35 4.31 4.50 6.83
C ILE A 35 3.96 5.65 5.88
N ILE A 36 4.56 5.61 4.68
CA ILE A 36 4.30 6.54 3.59
C ILE A 36 4.10 5.75 2.28
N GLY A 37 2.88 5.78 1.74
CA GLY A 37 2.58 5.32 0.39
C GLY A 37 2.73 3.81 0.17
N LEU A 38 2.62 2.99 1.21
CA LEU A 38 2.64 1.54 1.09
C LEU A 38 1.23 1.00 0.73
N CYS A 39 1.23 -0.17 0.07
CA CYS A 39 0.00 -0.86 -0.33
C CYS A 39 -0.62 -1.56 0.89
N VAL A 40 -1.96 -1.64 0.97
CA VAL A 40 -2.70 -2.20 2.11
C VAL A 40 -2.13 -3.52 2.67
N GLY A 41 -1.69 -4.45 1.81
CA GLY A 41 -1.07 -5.70 2.24
C GLY A 41 0.30 -5.52 2.89
N HIS A 42 1.12 -4.61 2.35
CA HIS A 42 2.43 -4.27 2.91
C HIS A 42 2.28 -3.55 4.25
N ASP A 43 1.37 -2.58 4.34
CA ASP A 43 1.07 -1.85 5.59
C ASP A 43 0.66 -2.82 6.69
N SER A 44 -0.26 -3.73 6.36
CA SER A 44 -0.80 -4.70 7.31
C SER A 44 0.28 -5.63 7.85
N LEU A 45 1.14 -6.16 6.96
CA LEU A 45 2.21 -7.06 7.36
C LEU A 45 3.32 -6.35 8.14
N PHE A 46 3.73 -5.15 7.70
CA PHE A 46 4.72 -4.37 8.43
C PHE A 46 4.21 -4.03 9.83
N THR A 47 2.98 -3.52 9.93
CA THR A 47 2.36 -3.12 11.22
C THR A 47 2.22 -4.30 12.17
N LYS A 48 1.81 -5.47 11.67
CA LYS A 48 1.69 -6.69 12.47
C LYS A 48 3.02 -7.16 13.07
N HIS A 49 4.13 -6.90 12.39
CA HIS A 49 5.45 -7.41 12.76
C HIS A 49 6.37 -6.34 13.39
N SER A 50 5.92 -5.09 13.46
CA SER A 50 6.62 -4.00 14.14
C SER A 50 6.39 -4.09 15.65
N ASP A 51 7.47 -4.08 16.44
CA ASP A 51 7.37 -4.03 17.91
C ASP A 51 7.05 -2.60 18.37
N ALA A 52 7.56 -1.60 17.64
CA ALA A 52 7.22 -0.21 17.82
C ALA A 52 5.80 0.09 17.30
N PRO A 53 5.09 1.07 17.88
CA PRO A 53 3.85 1.56 17.28
C PRO A 53 4.09 2.04 15.84
N VAL A 54 3.09 1.86 14.99
CA VAL A 54 3.12 2.28 13.60
C VAL A 54 1.99 3.26 13.34
N THR A 55 2.30 4.35 12.64
CA THR A 55 1.29 5.29 12.15
C THR A 55 1.43 5.49 10.65
N THR A 56 0.31 5.59 9.94
CA THR A 56 0.32 5.87 8.50
C THR A 56 0.12 7.35 8.28
N LEU A 57 1.13 8.02 7.72
CA LEU A 57 1.06 9.43 7.37
C LEU A 57 0.39 9.65 6.01
N ILE A 58 0.69 8.78 5.04
CA ILE A 58 0.13 8.83 3.69
C ILE A 58 -0.21 7.40 3.26
N VAL A 59 -1.48 7.12 2.94
CA VAL A 59 -1.87 5.84 2.35
C VAL A 59 -1.57 5.82 0.85
N LYS A 60 -1.28 4.65 0.29
CA LYS A 60 -1.15 4.52 -1.16
C LYS A 60 -2.52 4.61 -1.83
N ASP A 61 -2.72 5.71 -2.55
CA ASP A 61 -3.85 5.86 -3.46
C ASP A 61 -3.32 6.19 -4.85
N ARG A 62 -3.33 5.21 -5.76
CA ARG A 62 -2.85 5.43 -7.14
C ARG A 62 -3.85 6.24 -7.96
N VAL A 63 -5.14 6.20 -7.61
CA VAL A 63 -6.21 6.86 -8.36
C VAL A 63 -6.26 8.36 -8.03
N LEU A 64 -6.03 8.71 -6.78
CA LEU A 64 -6.11 10.08 -6.27
C LEU A 64 -4.75 10.68 -5.92
N GLY A 65 -3.65 10.09 -6.39
CA GLY A 65 -2.30 10.63 -6.19
C GLY A 65 -1.92 10.76 -4.71
N HIS A 66 -2.22 9.73 -3.93
CA HIS A 66 -1.98 9.67 -2.48
C HIS A 66 -2.83 10.64 -1.64
N ASN A 67 -3.95 11.13 -2.19
CA ASN A 67 -4.94 11.95 -1.47
C ASN A 67 -6.29 11.21 -1.36
N PRO A 68 -6.43 10.21 -0.48
CA PRO A 68 -7.67 9.44 -0.34
C PRO A 68 -8.86 10.30 0.10
N ALA A 69 -8.62 11.39 0.83
CA ALA A 69 -9.67 12.30 1.30
C ALA A 69 -10.37 13.00 0.13
N ALA A 70 -9.70 13.14 -1.02
CA ALA A 70 -10.31 13.66 -2.24
C ALA A 70 -11.51 12.81 -2.69
N ALA A 71 -11.54 11.49 -2.44
CA ALA A 71 -12.72 10.66 -2.73
C ALA A 71 -13.96 11.12 -1.95
N LEU A 72 -13.75 11.53 -0.69
CA LEU A 72 -14.83 12.00 0.18
C LEU A 72 -15.28 13.40 -0.23
N TYR A 73 -14.34 14.32 -0.44
CA TYR A 73 -14.63 15.70 -0.85
C TYR A 73 -15.29 15.77 -2.22
N THR A 74 -14.92 14.86 -3.12
CA THR A 74 -15.47 14.79 -4.48
C THR A 74 -16.56 13.75 -4.62
N SER A 75 -17.06 13.17 -3.53
CA SER A 75 -18.03 12.06 -3.54
C SER A 75 -19.21 12.29 -4.51
N GLY A 76 -19.78 13.50 -4.56
CA GLY A 76 -20.88 13.82 -5.48
C GLY A 76 -20.54 13.72 -6.97
N SER A 77 -19.31 14.01 -7.40
CA SER A 77 -18.87 13.89 -8.79
C SER A 77 -18.14 12.58 -9.06
N TYR A 78 -17.30 12.13 -8.13
CA TYR A 78 -16.51 10.90 -8.21
C TYR A 78 -17.40 9.65 -8.19
N TYR A 79 -18.33 9.52 -7.25
CA TYR A 79 -19.22 8.34 -7.22
C TYR A 79 -20.23 8.36 -8.36
N LYS A 80 -20.71 9.53 -8.79
CA LYS A 80 -21.54 9.63 -10.00
C LYS A 80 -20.80 9.07 -11.21
N ARG A 81 -19.51 9.41 -11.34
CA ARG A 81 -18.63 8.91 -12.39
C ARG A 81 -18.38 7.39 -12.28
N LEU A 82 -18.22 6.87 -11.06
CA LEU A 82 -17.93 5.45 -10.80
C LEU A 82 -19.17 4.54 -10.99
N MET A 83 -20.36 5.07 -10.67
CA MET A 83 -21.64 4.35 -10.74
C MET A 83 -22.36 4.51 -12.09
N GLU A 84 -21.75 5.18 -13.06
CA GLU A 84 -22.27 5.25 -14.43
C GLU A 84 -22.15 3.89 -15.12
N SER A 85 -23.31 3.30 -15.43
CA SER A 85 -23.43 2.00 -16.10
C SER A 85 -22.75 2.02 -17.47
N GLY A 86 -21.89 1.04 -17.74
CA GLY A 86 -21.31 0.80 -19.08
C GLY A 86 -19.85 1.18 -19.27
N ARG A 87 -19.07 1.39 -18.19
CA ARG A 87 -17.60 1.51 -18.31
C ARG A 87 -16.93 0.15 -18.20
N GLU A 88 -16.21 -0.24 -19.26
CA GLU A 88 -15.15 -1.24 -19.15
C GLU A 88 -13.91 -0.55 -18.52
N LEU A 89 -13.39 -1.16 -17.45
CA LEU A 89 -12.17 -0.73 -16.75
C LEU A 89 -10.91 -1.23 -17.47
#